data_AF-A0ABD2P1C6-F1
#
_entry.id   AF-A0ABD2P1C6-F1
#
_cell.length_a   1.000
_cell.length_b   1.000
_cell.length_c   1.000
_cell.angle_alpha   90.00
_cell.angle_beta   90.00
_cell.angle_gamma   90.00
#
_symmetry.space_group_name_H-M   'P 1'
#
loop_
_entity.id
_entity.type
_entity.pdbx_description
1 polymer ?
#
loop_
_entity_poly.entity_id
_entity_poly.type
_entity_poly.pdbx_seq_one_letter_code
_entity_poly.pdbx_strand_id
1 'polypeptide(L)'
;MVQECCFTLAKLGERIRLCLIWVPGHSGIEGNEKVDSLAARRTSLEFIGPELKLGIPLETARMENNRWLILRVREHWRSLPGLRYARRAISGPSTAKDKAWLDSLGWN
;
A
#
# COMPACT_ATOMS: atom_id res chain seq x y z
N MET A 1 -1.78 7.72 17.77
CA MET A 1 -1.00 6.58 17.25
C MET A 1 0.46 6.47 17.72
N VAL A 2 1.29 7.53 17.80
CA VAL A 2 2.60 7.42 18.52
C VAL A 2 2.52 8.04 19.92
N GLN A 3 1.85 9.19 20.03
CA GLN A 3 1.70 9.92 21.30
C GLN A 3 0.96 9.12 22.38
N GLU A 4 -0.05 8.33 22.02
CA GLU A 4 -0.75 7.44 22.96
C GLU A 4 0.16 6.30 23.44
N CYS A 5 0.98 5.73 22.55
CA CYS A 5 1.99 4.74 22.93
C CYS A 5 3.02 5.36 23.87
N CYS A 6 3.54 6.56 23.56
CA CYS A 6 4.46 7.28 24.43
C CYS A 6 3.86 7.54 25.81
N PHE A 7 2.61 8.03 25.87
CA PHE A 7 1.93 8.31 27.14
C PHE A 7 1.67 7.03 27.96
N THR A 8 1.30 5.95 27.28
CA THR A 8 1.07 4.64 27.91
C THR A 8 2.36 4.06 28.46
N LEU A 9 3.45 4.11 27.68
CA LEU A 9 4.78 3.67 28.10
C LEU A 9 5.30 4.52 29.27
N ALA A 10 5.07 5.83 29.24
CA ALA A 10 5.44 6.73 30.34
C ALA A 10 4.72 6.34 31.64
N LYS A 11 3.39 6.19 31.60
CA LYS A 11 2.59 5.73 32.75
C LYS A 11 2.99 4.35 33.25
N LEU A 12 3.38 3.45 32.36
CA LEU A 12 3.82 2.10 32.73
C LEU A 12 5.20 2.14 33.40
N GLY A 13 6.08 3.02 32.92
CA GLY A 13 7.41 3.27 33.48
C GLY A 13 7.41 3.86 34.89
N GLU A 14 6.33 4.56 35.28
CA GLU A 14 6.13 5.03 36.66
C GLU A 14 5.97 3.88 37.67
N ARG A 15 5.53 2.71 37.20
CA ARG A 15 5.19 1.56 38.06
C ARG A 15 6.17 0.40 37.93
N ILE A 16 6.85 0.28 36.79
CA ILE A 16 7.67 -0.88 36.44
C ILE A 16 8.95 -0.38 35.76
N ARG A 17 10.10 -0.98 36.07
CA ARG A 17 11.32 -0.76 35.28
C ARG A 17 11.15 -1.41 33.90
N LEU A 18 11.06 -0.58 32.87
CA LEU A 18 10.94 -1.02 31.48
C LEU A 18 12.30 -0.93 30.78
N CYS A 19 12.60 -1.93 29.95
CA CYS A 19 13.70 -1.90 29.01
C CYS A 19 13.12 -1.91 27.60
N LEU A 20 13.37 -0.84 26.84
CA LEU A 20 13.01 -0.73 25.43
C LEU A 20 14.25 -1.04 24.60
N ILE A 21 14.18 -2.08 23.78
CA ILE A 21 15.27 -2.50 22.90
C ILE A 21 14.81 -2.27 21.47
N TRP A 22 15.64 -1.56 20.70
CA TRP A 22 15.43 -1.43 19.27
C TRP A 22 15.87 -2.71 18.55
N VAL A 23 15.04 -3.18 17.63
CA VAL A 23 15.31 -4.37 16.83
C VAL A 23 15.20 -3.99 15.35
N PRO A 24 16.17 -4.36 14.51
CA PRO A 24 16.06 -4.18 13.07
C PRO A 24 14.93 -5.02 12.49
N GLY A 25 14.13 -4.42 11.60
CA GLY A 25 13.04 -5.12 10.91
C GLY A 25 13.56 -6.28 10.06
N HIS A 26 12.74 -7.33 9.91
CA HIS A 26 13.05 -8.51 9.08
C HIS A 26 14.38 -9.24 9.42
N SER A 27 14.78 -9.21 10.68
CA SER A 27 16.05 -9.83 11.12
C SER A 27 15.91 -11.29 11.60
N GLY A 28 14.82 -11.99 11.26
CA GLY A 28 14.63 -13.38 11.68
C GLY A 28 14.22 -13.56 13.15
N ILE A 29 13.95 -12.47 13.88
CA ILE A 29 13.54 -12.53 15.28
C ILE A 29 12.06 -12.86 15.33
N GLU A 30 11.74 -14.11 15.66
CA GLU A 30 10.39 -14.67 15.64
C GLU A 30 9.35 -13.76 16.32
N GLY A 31 9.68 -13.21 17.50
CA GLY A 31 8.80 -12.29 18.22
C GLY A 31 8.51 -10.99 17.47
N ASN A 32 9.52 -10.42 16.80
CA ASN A 32 9.37 -9.21 15.99
C ASN A 32 8.58 -9.49 14.71
N GLU A 33 8.86 -10.59 14.03
CA GLU A 33 8.15 -10.99 12.81
C GLU A 33 6.68 -11.31 13.06
N LYS A 34 6.36 -11.89 14.22
CA LYS A 34 4.99 -12.13 14.64
C LYS A 34 4.24 -10.82 14.91
N VAL A 35 4.89 -9.82 15.49
CA VAL A 35 4.29 -8.49 15.69
C VAL A 35 4.11 -7.78 14.35
N ASP A 36 5.11 -7.82 13.47
CA ASP A 36 5.05 -7.23 12.13
C ASP A 36 3.93 -7.84 11.28
N SER A 37 3.79 -9.18 11.31
CA SER A 37 2.71 -9.87 10.61
C SER A 37 1.33 -9.55 11.19
N LEU A 38 1.19 -9.40 12.51
CA LEU A 38 -0.06 -8.97 13.15
C LEU A 38 -0.41 -7.51 12.82
N ALA A 39 0.58 -6.61 12.76
CA ALA A 39 0.40 -5.23 12.36
C ALA A 39 -0.04 -5.15 10.90
N ALA A 40 0.63 -5.87 9.99
CA ALA A 40 0.28 -5.97 8.59
C ALA A 40 -1.16 -6.49 8.38
N ARG A 41 -1.57 -7.51 9.15
CA ARG A 41 -2.93 -8.07 9.09
C ARG A 41 -4.02 -7.12 9.62
N ARG A 42 -3.65 -6.16 10.46
CA ARG A 42 -4.59 -5.12 10.94
C ARG A 42 -4.71 -3.96 9.97
N THR A 43 -3.71 -3.69 9.14
CA THR A 43 -3.79 -2.69 8.07
C THR A 43 -4.79 -3.09 6.97
N SER A 44 -5.12 -4.38 6.83
CA SER A 44 -6.14 -4.87 5.89
C SER A 44 -7.58 -4.84 6.43
N LEU A 45 -7.80 -4.46 7.69
CA LEU A 45 -9.15 -4.22 8.21
C LEU A 45 -9.62 -2.83 7.77
N GLU A 46 -10.84 -2.76 7.22
CA GLU A 46 -11.46 -1.50 6.81
C GLU A 46 -11.48 -0.51 7.99
N PHE A 47 -11.06 0.71 7.67
CA PHE A 47 -10.96 1.82 8.59
C PHE A 47 -12.38 2.30 8.97
N ILE A 48 -12.87 1.88 10.15
CA ILE A 48 -14.17 2.34 10.69
C ILE A 48 -13.89 3.47 11.68
N GLY A 49 -14.02 4.73 11.22
CA GLY A 49 -13.97 5.91 12.07
C GLY A 49 -14.05 7.22 11.26
N PRO A 50 -14.66 8.29 11.81
CA PRO A 50 -14.80 9.55 11.11
C PRO A 50 -13.46 10.29 11.15
N GLU A 51 -12.80 10.33 10.00
CA GLU A 51 -11.69 11.24 9.69
C GLU A 51 -10.45 11.16 10.57
N LEU A 52 -9.49 10.33 10.13
CA LEU A 52 -8.09 10.62 10.37
C LEU A 52 -7.51 11.14 9.06
N LYS A 53 -6.98 12.37 9.09
CA LYS A 53 -6.01 12.89 8.10
C LYS A 53 -4.68 12.11 8.19
N LEU A 54 -4.74 10.78 8.24
CA LEU A 54 -3.57 9.94 8.07
C LEU A 54 -3.24 9.97 6.59
N GLY A 55 -2.02 10.37 6.25
CA GLY A 55 -1.51 10.19 4.91
C GLY A 55 -1.68 8.73 4.52
N ILE A 56 -2.26 8.50 3.33
CA ILE A 56 -2.36 7.16 2.77
C ILE A 56 -0.93 6.61 2.71
N PRO A 57 -0.66 5.41 3.27
CA PRO A 57 0.66 4.81 3.17
C PRO A 57 1.09 4.80 1.70
N LEU A 58 2.34 5.20 1.42
CA LEU A 58 2.83 5.38 0.05
C LEU A 58 2.59 4.12 -0.81
N GLU A 59 2.77 2.94 -0.23
CA GLU A 59 2.52 1.67 -0.92
C GLU A 59 1.03 1.44 -1.21
N THR A 60 0.13 1.82 -0.31
CA THR A 60 -1.32 1.79 -0.55
C THR A 60 -1.70 2.75 -1.68
N ALA A 61 -1.16 3.98 -1.67
CA ALA A 61 -1.39 4.96 -2.73
C ALA A 61 -0.82 4.48 -4.08
N ARG A 62 0.38 3.89 -4.09
CA ARG A 62 0.99 3.28 -5.28
C ARG A 62 0.17 2.12 -5.82
N MET A 63 -0.32 1.25 -4.94
CA MET A 63 -1.13 0.09 -5.31
C MET A 63 -2.45 0.54 -5.95
N GLU A 64 -3.17 1.47 -5.32
CA GLU A 64 -4.44 1.97 -5.86
C GLU A 64 -4.23 2.76 -7.15
N ASN A 65 -3.15 3.54 -7.27
CA ASN A 65 -2.81 4.23 -8.51
C ASN A 65 -2.50 3.23 -9.64
N ASN A 66 -1.71 2.19 -9.36
CA ASN A 66 -1.42 1.12 -10.33
C ASN A 66 -2.69 0.35 -10.71
N ARG A 67 -3.58 0.07 -9.75
CA ARG A 67 -4.85 -0.60 -9.99
C ARG A 67 -5.73 0.23 -10.92
N TRP A 68 -5.89 1.52 -10.63
CA TRP A 68 -6.63 2.45 -11.46
C TRP A 68 -6.05 2.54 -12.88
N LEU A 69 -4.72 2.65 -12.99
CA LEU A 69 -3.97 2.70 -14.25
C LEU A 69 -4.30 1.47 -15.12
N ILE A 70 -4.15 0.27 -14.56
CA ILE A 70 -4.40 -0.99 -15.26
C ILE A 70 -5.85 -1.07 -15.75
N LEU A 71 -6.82 -0.63 -14.93
CA LEU A 71 -8.23 -0.64 -15.30
C LEU A 71 -8.48 0.30 -16.49
N ARG A 72 -7.95 1.52 -16.46
CA ARG A 72 -8.11 2.49 -17.55
C ARG A 72 -7.45 2.05 -18.84
N VAL A 73 -6.22 1.56 -18.78
CA VAL A 73 -5.53 1.07 -19.98
C VAL A 73 -6.28 -0.13 -20.57
N ARG A 74 -6.79 -1.05 -19.73
CA ARG A 74 -7.60 -2.18 -20.21
C ARG A 74 -8.91 -1.73 -20.86
N GLU A 75 -9.59 -0.75 -20.28
CA GLU A 75 -10.83 -0.20 -20.81
C GLU A 75 -10.59 0.47 -22.17
N HIS A 76 -9.58 1.33 -22.26
CA HIS A 76 -9.23 1.98 -23.52
C HIS A 76 -8.79 0.96 -24.58
N TRP A 77 -7.90 0.03 -24.22
CA TRP A 77 -7.49 -1.07 -25.09
C TRP A 77 -8.68 -1.88 -25.61
N ARG A 78 -9.75 -2.01 -24.81
CA ARG A 78 -10.98 -2.68 -25.20
C ARG A 78 -11.89 -1.85 -26.12
N SER A 79 -11.88 -0.52 -25.97
CA SER A 79 -12.70 0.40 -26.75
C SER A 79 -12.21 0.63 -28.19
N LEU A 80 -10.91 0.43 -28.47
CA LEU A 80 -10.32 0.71 -29.78
C LEU A 80 -10.83 -0.25 -30.87
N PRO A 81 -11.41 0.25 -31.98
CA PRO A 81 -11.84 -0.59 -33.10
C PRO A 81 -10.63 -1.13 -33.87
N GLY A 82 -10.77 -2.32 -34.48
CA GLY A 82 -9.83 -2.81 -35.50
C GLY A 82 -8.58 -3.59 -35.03
N LEU A 83 -8.49 -4.01 -33.76
CA LEU A 83 -7.26 -4.61 -33.20
C LEU A 83 -7.35 -6.10 -32.81
N ARG A 84 -8.18 -6.89 -33.50
CA ARG A 84 -8.47 -8.30 -33.13
C ARG A 84 -7.22 -9.18 -32.99
N TYR A 85 -6.29 -9.07 -33.94
CA TYR A 85 -5.07 -9.89 -33.95
C TYR A 85 -4.07 -9.45 -32.87
N ALA A 86 -3.88 -8.13 -32.70
CA ALA A 86 -3.03 -7.57 -31.65
C ALA A 86 -3.52 -7.95 -30.24
N ARG A 87 -4.84 -7.94 -30.01
CA ARG A 87 -5.45 -8.39 -28.75
C ARG A 87 -5.25 -9.86 -28.44
N ARG A 88 -5.04 -10.69 -29.46
CA ARG A 88 -4.78 -12.13 -29.28
C ARG A 88 -3.30 -12.41 -29.01
N ALA A 89 -2.41 -11.55 -29.48
CA ALA A 89 -0.96 -11.66 -29.29
C ALA A 89 -0.48 -11.01 -27.98
N ILE A 90 -1.14 -9.94 -27.54
CA ILE A 90 -0.76 -9.17 -26.34
C ILE A 90 -1.73 -9.51 -25.20
N SER A 91 -1.22 -10.15 -24.14
CA SER A 91 -1.99 -10.59 -22.97
C SER A 91 -2.59 -9.45 -22.14
N GLY A 92 -2.18 -8.22 -22.39
CA GLY A 92 -2.70 -7.03 -21.76
C GLY A 92 -1.61 -6.00 -21.44
N PRO A 93 -2.01 -4.90 -20.79
CA PRO A 93 -1.12 -3.79 -20.49
C PRO A 93 -0.10 -4.15 -19.38
N SER A 94 1.10 -3.57 -19.48
CA SER A 94 2.23 -3.79 -18.56
C SER A 94 2.53 -2.52 -17.76
N THR A 95 2.54 -2.62 -16.43
CA THR A 95 2.56 -1.49 -15.49
C THR A 95 3.57 -0.38 -15.80
N ALA A 96 4.78 -0.70 -16.27
CA ALA A 96 5.81 0.29 -16.60
C ALA A 96 5.55 1.06 -17.90
N LYS A 97 5.01 0.40 -18.94
CA LYS A 97 4.75 1.02 -20.25
C LYS A 97 3.39 1.73 -20.29
N ASP A 98 2.46 1.29 -19.47
CA ASP A 98 1.11 1.82 -19.38
C ASP A 98 1.08 3.25 -18.86
N LYS A 99 1.97 3.59 -17.92
CA LYS A 99 2.08 4.94 -17.37
C LYS A 99 2.56 5.93 -18.43
N ALA A 100 3.65 5.60 -19.13
CA ALA A 100 4.18 6.42 -20.22
C ALA A 100 3.19 6.59 -21.38
N TRP A 101 2.37 5.57 -21.64
CA TRP A 101 1.32 5.62 -22.67
C TRP A 101 0.11 6.48 -22.25
N LEU A 102 -0.23 6.55 -20.97
CA LEU A 102 -1.27 7.47 -20.49
C LEU A 102 -0.80 8.93 -20.46
N ASP A 103 0.46 9.16 -20.06
CA ASP A 103 1.06 10.49 -20.09
C ASP A 103 1.09 11.06 -21.53
N SER A 104 1.31 10.21 -22.54
CA SER A 104 1.30 10.62 -23.95
C SER A 104 -0.10 10.94 -24.51
N LEU A 105 -1.16 10.52 -23.83
CA LEU A 105 -2.55 10.85 -24.16
C LEU A 105 -3.00 12.19 -23.56
N GLY A 106 -2.13 12.89 -22.82
CA GLY A 106 -2.42 14.21 -22.25
C GLY A 106 -3.25 14.18 -20.96
N TRP A 107 -3.26 13.05 -20.25
CA TRP A 107 -3.96 12.90 -18.97
C TRP A 107 -2.97 13.21 -17.82
N ASN A 108 -2.80 14.49 -17.50
CA ASN A 108 -2.12 14.98 -16.29
C ASN A 108 -3.11 15.75 -15.41
#